data_AF-A0ABD2KPQ1-F1
#
_entry.id   AF-A0ABD2KPQ1-F1
#
_cell.length_a   1.000
_cell.length_b   1.000
_cell.length_c   1.000
_cell.angle_alpha   90.00
_cell.angle_beta   90.00
_cell.angle_gamma   90.00
#
_symmetry.space_group_name_H-M   'P 1'
#
loop_
_entity.id
_entity.type
_entity.pdbx_description
1 polymer ?
#
loop_
_entity_poly.entity_id
_entity_poly.type
_entity_poly.pdbx_seq_one_letter_code
_entity_poly.pdbx_strand_id
1 'polypeptide(L)'
;MWSASIDMWGTTGSSAWKENWSCKCSATLRIVSQKGDMSDFCRDFSGQIFNKTSYSSGFPYFINFTELMDPSKGFYDKDEDKVKLVIDFSVEEANT
;
A
#
# COMPACT_ATOMS: atom_id res chain seq x y z
N MET A 1 22.09 10.13 11.24
CA MET A 1 21.38 10.71 10.09
C MET A 1 19.97 10.14 10.13
N TRP A 2 18.94 10.98 10.26
CA TRP A 2 17.55 10.52 10.32
C TRP A 2 17.10 10.24 8.88
N SER A 3 16.67 9.01 8.59
CA SER A 3 16.04 8.69 7.30
C SER A 3 14.53 8.72 7.47
N ALA A 4 13.84 9.58 6.73
CA ALA A 4 12.40 9.55 6.64
C ALA A 4 11.95 8.48 5.63
N SER A 5 10.84 7.82 5.89
CA SER A 5 10.22 6.84 4.99
C SER A 5 8.72 7.06 4.91
N ILE A 6 8.14 6.62 3.79
CA ILE A 6 6.69 6.50 3.69
C ILE A 6 6.31 5.09 4.10
N ASP A 7 5.31 4.99 4.97
CA ASP A 7 4.65 3.74 5.32
C ASP A 7 3.35 3.66 4.52
N MET A 8 3.00 2.46 4.03
CA MET A 8 1.78 2.27 3.27
C MET A 8 1.02 1.05 3.77
N TRP A 9 -0.28 1.25 4.02
CA TRP A 9 -1.18 0.28 4.62
C TRP A 9 -2.47 0.22 3.83
N GLY A 10 -3.02 -0.98 3.66
CA GLY A 10 -4.38 -1.18 3.21
C GLY A 10 -5.23 -1.74 4.35
N THR A 11 -6.50 -1.33 4.40
CA THR A 11 -7.44 -1.73 5.45
C THR A 11 -8.68 -2.40 4.87
N THR A 12 -9.24 -3.37 5.59
CA THR A 12 -10.51 -4.01 5.23
C THR A 12 -11.41 -4.12 6.47
N GLY A 13 -12.73 -4.05 6.27
CA GLY A 13 -13.70 -3.99 7.37
C GLY A 13 -13.74 -2.61 8.05
N SER A 14 -14.93 -2.16 8.42
CA SER A 14 -15.12 -0.99 9.29
C SER A 14 -15.34 -1.42 10.74
N SER A 15 -15.26 -0.49 11.69
CA SER A 15 -15.59 -0.73 13.10
C SER A 15 -17.07 -1.14 13.34
N ALA A 16 -17.90 -1.19 12.30
CA ALA A 16 -19.33 -1.51 12.36
C ALA A 16 -19.70 -2.95 11.93
N TRP A 17 -18.73 -3.82 11.61
CA TRP A 17 -19.00 -5.20 11.19
C TRP A 17 -19.13 -6.16 12.38
N LYS A 18 -19.93 -7.22 12.23
CA LYS A 18 -20.14 -8.32 13.19
C LYS A 18 -18.82 -8.79 13.82
N GLU A 19 -18.82 -9.12 15.11
CA GLU A 19 -17.57 -9.43 15.85
C GLU A 19 -16.69 -10.56 15.26
N ASN A 20 -17.25 -11.43 14.41
CA ASN A 20 -16.60 -12.64 13.92
C ASN A 20 -16.26 -12.63 12.41
N TRP A 21 -16.24 -11.47 11.76
CA TRP A 21 -15.84 -11.42 10.34
C TRP A 21 -14.36 -11.77 10.15
N SER A 22 -14.04 -12.42 9.03
CA SER A 22 -12.66 -12.51 8.55
C SER A 22 -12.59 -12.51 7.02
N CYS A 23 -11.54 -11.91 6.45
CA CYS A 23 -11.19 -12.02 5.03
C CYS A 23 -9.75 -12.47 4.90
N LYS A 24 -9.50 -13.54 4.16
CA LYS A 24 -8.18 -13.84 3.63
C LYS A 24 -8.01 -13.08 2.33
N CYS A 25 -7.07 -12.15 2.30
CA CYS A 25 -6.85 -11.31 1.13
C CYS A 25 -5.34 -11.18 0.83
N SER A 26 -5.01 -11.08 -0.45
CA SER A 26 -3.70 -10.69 -0.97
C SER A 26 -3.78 -9.24 -1.47
N ALA A 27 -2.66 -8.52 -1.51
CA ALA A 27 -2.64 -7.20 -2.13
C ALA A 27 -1.29 -6.86 -2.75
N THR A 28 -1.37 -6.05 -3.81
CA THR A 28 -0.23 -5.33 -4.40
C THR A 28 -0.37 -3.86 -4.03
N LEU A 29 0.64 -3.35 -3.34
CA LEU A 29 0.78 -1.96 -2.95
C LEU A 29 1.75 -1.30 -3.93
N ARG A 30 1.37 -0.20 -4.58
CA ARG A 30 2.12 0.43 -5.68
C ARG A 30 2.28 1.94 -5.51
N ILE A 31 3.49 2.42 -5.78
CA ILE A 31 3.74 3.82 -6.17
C ILE A 31 3.81 3.84 -7.68
N VAL A 32 2.84 4.51 -8.30
CA VAL A 32 2.71 4.55 -9.75
C VAL A 32 3.74 5.51 -10.33
N SER A 33 4.50 5.05 -11.32
CA SER A 33 5.40 5.93 -12.05
C SER A 33 4.62 7.03 -12.76
N GLN A 34 5.06 8.28 -12.62
CA GLN A 34 4.55 9.44 -13.36
C GLN A 34 5.30 9.64 -14.69
N LYS A 35 6.31 8.80 -14.98
CA LYS A 35 7.04 8.79 -16.25
C LYS A 35 6.72 7.55 -17.06
N GLY A 36 6.33 7.72 -18.32
CA GLY A 36 5.80 6.65 -19.17
C GLY A 36 6.79 5.52 -19.51
N ASP A 37 8.08 5.74 -19.30
CA ASP A 37 9.16 4.76 -19.55
C ASP A 37 9.63 4.04 -18.27
N MET A 38 9.11 4.41 -17.10
CA MET A 38 9.52 3.84 -15.80
C MET A 38 8.41 2.96 -15.22
N SER A 39 8.81 1.85 -14.60
CA SER A 39 7.92 0.93 -13.91
C SER A 39 7.47 1.46 -12.55
N ASP A 40 6.26 1.08 -12.14
CA ASP A 40 5.79 1.25 -10.77
C ASP A 40 6.74 0.60 -9.74
N PHE A 41 6.82 1.18 -8.55
CA PHE A 41 7.43 0.52 -7.40
C PHE A 41 6.34 -0.26 -6.64
N CYS A 42 6.50 -1.58 -6.55
CA CYS A 42 5.50 -2.47 -5.99
C CYS A 42 6.05 -3.25 -4.79
N ARG A 43 5.18 -3.54 -3.81
CA ARG A 43 5.39 -4.63 -2.85
C ARG A 43 4.09 -5.39 -2.65
N ASP A 44 4.22 -6.69 -2.47
CA ASP A 44 3.09 -7.61 -2.36
C ASP A 44 3.04 -8.29 -1.00
N PHE A 45 1.85 -8.47 -0.47
CA PHE A 45 1.59 -9.45 0.58
C PHE A 45 0.53 -10.44 0.13
N SER A 46 0.67 -11.68 0.56
CA SER A 46 -0.26 -12.75 0.18
C SER A 46 -0.90 -13.42 1.38
N GLY A 47 -2.16 -13.80 1.25
CA GLY A 47 -2.88 -14.63 2.23
C GLY A 47 -3.01 -14.00 3.62
N GLN A 48 -3.02 -12.67 3.71
CA GLN A 48 -3.20 -11.97 4.98
C GLN A 48 -4.65 -12.12 5.45
N ILE A 49 -4.83 -12.52 6.71
CA ILE A 49 -6.16 -12.65 7.30
C ILE A 49 -6.50 -11.36 8.04
N PHE A 50 -7.48 -10.65 7.51
CA PHE A 50 -8.07 -9.48 8.11
C PHE A 50 -9.26 -9.87 8.98
N ASN A 51 -9.40 -9.21 10.13
CA ASN A 51 -10.51 -9.38 11.07
C ASN A 51 -10.59 -8.15 11.99
N LYS A 52 -11.47 -8.18 12.98
CA LYS A 52 -11.68 -7.07 13.95
C LYS A 52 -10.37 -6.56 14.60
N THR A 53 -9.41 -7.43 14.90
CA THR A 53 -8.15 -7.05 15.56
C THR A 53 -7.00 -6.79 14.59
N SER A 54 -7.09 -7.30 13.36
CA SER A 54 -6.04 -7.25 12.34
C SER A 54 -6.59 -6.70 11.03
N TYR A 55 -7.26 -5.55 11.09
CA TYR A 55 -7.97 -4.96 9.94
C TYR A 55 -7.07 -4.15 9.00
N SER A 56 -5.77 -4.03 9.32
CA SER A 56 -4.78 -3.32 8.51
C SER A 56 -3.54 -4.19 8.27
N SER A 57 -3.03 -4.17 7.04
CA SER A 57 -1.74 -4.78 6.70
C SER A 57 -1.02 -3.91 5.67
N GLY A 58 0.30 -4.00 5.64
CA GLY A 58 1.12 -3.07 4.88
C GLY A 58 2.59 -3.21 5.19
N PHE A 59 3.37 -2.21 4.78
CA PHE A 59 4.81 -2.20 5.00
C PHE A 59 5.22 -0.92 5.70
N PRO A 60 5.79 -1.02 6.92
CA PRO A 60 6.61 0.07 7.42
C PRO A 60 7.83 0.21 6.52
N TYR A 61 8.31 1.44 6.32
CA TYR A 61 9.42 1.73 5.42
C TYR A 61 9.17 1.19 3.99
N PHE A 62 7.97 1.48 3.44
CA PHE A 62 7.58 1.06 2.09
C PHE A 62 8.56 1.61 1.04
N ILE A 63 8.92 2.89 1.16
CA ILE A 63 9.98 3.52 0.37
C ILE A 63 10.72 4.56 1.21
N ASN A 64 12.01 4.75 0.95
CA ASN A 64 12.75 5.86 1.53
C ASN A 64 12.23 7.19 0.95
N PHE A 65 12.03 8.20 1.79
CA PHE A 65 11.52 9.49 1.34
C PHE A 65 12.43 10.17 0.31
N THR A 66 13.76 10.10 0.47
CA THR A 66 14.67 10.69 -0.52
C THR A 66 14.63 9.95 -1.85
N GLU A 67 14.36 8.65 -1.84
CA GLU A 67 14.17 7.88 -3.08
C GLU A 67 12.84 8.23 -3.75
N LEU A 68 11.77 8.41 -2.98
CA LEU A 68 10.48 8.83 -3.50
C LEU A 68 10.56 10.19 -4.19
N MET A 69 11.27 11.14 -3.58
CA MET A 69 11.38 12.51 -4.06
C MET A 69 12.45 12.70 -5.14
N ASP A 70 13.23 11.66 -5.46
CA ASP A 70 14.27 11.73 -6.49
C ASP A 70 13.61 11.88 -7.89
N PRO A 71 13.81 13.01 -8.58
CA PRO A 71 13.20 13.23 -9.89
C PRO A 71 13.66 12.21 -10.93
N SER A 72 14.81 11.55 -10.74
CA SER A 72 15.31 10.50 -11.64
C SER A 72 14.53 9.20 -11.52
N LYS A 73 13.83 8.96 -10.40
CA LYS A 73 13.05 7.75 -10.14
C LYS A 73 11.64 7.80 -10.75
N GLY A 74 11.13 9.00 -11.04
CA GLY A 74 9.86 9.18 -11.73
C GLY A 74 8.60 8.92 -10.90
N PHE A 75 8.72 8.73 -9.58
CA PHE A 75 7.59 8.45 -8.69
C PHE A 75 6.84 9.71 -8.23
N TYR A 76 7.53 10.85 -8.20
CA TYR A 76 7.01 12.13 -7.72
C TYR A 76 6.86 13.11 -8.88
N ASP A 77 5.66 13.66 -9.02
CA ASP A 77 5.38 14.81 -9.89
C ASP A 77 5.73 16.09 -9.14
N LYS A 78 6.81 16.75 -9.57
CA LYS A 78 7.32 17.96 -8.96
C LYS A 78 6.46 19.19 -9.28
N ASP A 79 5.83 19.22 -10.45
CA ASP A 79 5.08 20.40 -10.89
C ASP A 79 3.72 20.45 -10.18
N GLU A 80 3.12 19.28 -9.94
CA GLU A 80 1.86 19.17 -9.20
C GLU A 80 2.03 18.89 -7.70
N ASP A 81 3.24 18.62 -7.23
CA ASP A 81 3.58 18.17 -5.87
C ASP A 81 2.78 16.92 -5.44
N LYS A 82 2.79 15.88 -6.29
CA LYS A 82 1.95 14.67 -6.12
C LYS A 82 2.71 13.37 -6.26
N VAL A 83 2.22 12.36 -5.55
CA VAL A 83 2.57 10.95 -5.71
C VAL A 83 1.28 10.16 -5.86
N LYS A 84 1.21 9.23 -6.82
CA LYS A 84 0.05 8.37 -7.00
C LYS A 84 0.29 7.01 -6.35
N LEU A 85 -0.53 6.69 -5.36
CA LEU A 85 -0.53 5.41 -4.66
C LEU A 85 -1.72 4.58 -5.12
N VAL A 86 -1.50 3.30 -5.39
CA VAL A 86 -2.55 2.35 -5.75
C VAL A 86 -2.41 1.10 -4.90
N ILE A 87 -3.53 0.56 -4.45
CA ILE A 87 -3.59 -0.71 -3.74
C ILE A 87 -4.61 -1.60 -4.47
N ASP A 88 -4.14 -2.73 -4.97
CA ASP A 88 -5.00 -3.73 -5.60
C ASP A 88 -5.18 -4.89 -4.63
N PHE A 89 -6.39 -5.04 -4.09
CA PHE A 89 -6.75 -6.15 -3.22
C PHE A 89 -7.36 -7.31 -4.01
N SER A 90 -6.97 -8.52 -3.65
CA SER A 90 -7.59 -9.76 -4.12
C SER A 90 -8.12 -10.53 -2.92
N VAL A 91 -9.44 -10.72 -2.86
CA VAL A 91 -10.10 -11.53 -1.82
C VAL A 91 -10.02 -12.99 -2.22
N GLU A 92 -9.43 -13.81 -1.34
CA GLU A 92 -9.32 -15.26 -1.54
C GLU A 92 -10.47 -15.99 -0.85
N GLU A 93 -10.80 -15.60 0.37
CA GLU A 93 -11.85 -16.21 1.19
C GLU A 93 -12.45 -15.14 2.11
N ALA A 94 -13.76 -15.19 2.34
CA ALA A 94 -14.44 -14.29 3.26
C ALA A 94 -15.48 -15.05 4.11
N ASN A 95 -15.46 -14.80 5.41
CA ASN A 95 -16.39 -15.33 6.39
C ASN A 95 -17.13 -14.16 7.08
N THR A 96 -18.45 -14.24 7.18
CA THR A 96 -19.35 -13.16 7.64
C THR A 96 -20.37 -13.60 8.66
#